data_AF-A0AAE1FL88-F1
#
_entry.id   AF-A0AAE1FL88-F1
#
_cell.length_a   1.000
_cell.length_b   1.000
_cell.length_c   1.000
_cell.angle_alpha   90.00
_cell.angle_beta   90.00
_cell.angle_gamma   90.00
#
_symmetry.space_group_name_H-M   'P 1'
#
loop_
_entity.id
_entity.type
_entity.pdbx_description
1 polymer ?
#
loop_
_entity_poly.entity_id
_entity_poly.type
_entity_poly.pdbx_seq_one_letter_code
_entity_poly.pdbx_strand_id
1 'polypeptide(L)'
;MKNLANSGQLREIINWGAYGFPERGIDDSTLWIGTLGANTPCHIDTYGCNLVAQIMGRKRWVLFPKSQSSLLSSTRMPYEESSIYSQAGFPRPSLLSHPKLCRTTPYVVTLEPGDVLFVPKHWWHSVENLNFSISINTWLELPSDEEERVREAIVMYQVNSLCQGVHSLDLIHSVFNPNMTDIAVMGPTQALKILSERVFGCNHSKEYNNKEGYGIAKKANLKTESNITMAHPLVGDKVEPMNQAGSIPGMEIVPCLSFSHYMQMVYGDKGEMVHKNISCLSASQNKEAESESDSVNCEQLKLLINVFTDPQVVDVIKTVLDEKLSSLRD
;
A
#
# COMPACT_ATOMS: atom_id res chain seq x y z
N MET A 1 9.77 34.52 -8.34
CA MET A 1 9.76 33.12 -7.83
C MET A 1 10.91 32.82 -6.85
N LYS A 2 11.34 33.76 -5.99
CA LYS A 2 12.43 33.53 -5.00
C LYS A 2 12.00 33.67 -3.53
N ASN A 3 10.71 33.81 -3.23
CA ASN A 3 10.20 34.00 -1.86
C ASN A 3 8.91 33.19 -1.61
N LEU A 4 8.94 31.88 -1.85
CA LEU A 4 7.88 30.95 -1.43
C LEU A 4 8.32 30.02 -0.30
N ALA A 5 9.51 30.23 0.28
CA ALA A 5 10.10 29.32 1.25
C ALA A 5 10.51 30.05 2.53
N ASN A 6 9.55 30.68 3.21
CA ASN A 6 9.62 30.66 4.67
C ASN A 6 8.97 29.34 5.09
N SER A 7 9.80 28.32 5.35
CA SER A 7 9.35 27.01 5.84
C SER A 7 8.45 27.10 7.08
N GLY A 8 8.54 28.18 7.85
CA GLY A 8 7.64 28.50 8.96
C GLY A 8 6.17 28.68 8.55
N GLN A 9 5.89 29.32 7.41
CA GLN A 9 4.51 29.56 6.98
C GLN A 9 3.80 28.27 6.56
N LEU A 10 4.50 27.34 5.90
CA LEU A 10 3.91 26.04 5.55
C LEU A 10 3.66 25.17 6.78
N ARG A 11 4.52 25.26 7.81
CA ARG A 11 4.34 24.57 9.09
C ARG A 11 3.11 25.06 9.85
N GLU A 12 2.80 26.35 9.76
CA GLU A 12 1.58 26.93 10.36
C GLU A 12 0.31 26.54 9.59
N ILE A 13 0.42 26.33 8.28
CA ILE A 13 -0.73 26.00 7.41
C ILE A 13 -1.08 24.51 7.48
N ILE A 14 -0.08 23.63 7.51
CA ILE A 14 -0.27 22.18 7.42
C ILE A 14 -0.14 21.56 8.81
N ASN A 15 -1.29 21.29 9.43
CA ASN A 15 -1.43 20.70 10.76
C ASN A 15 -2.59 19.70 10.75
N TRP A 16 -2.38 18.52 11.35
CA TRP A 16 -3.39 17.47 11.45
C TRP A 16 -4.18 17.47 12.77
N GLY A 17 -4.01 18.50 13.60
CA GLY A 17 -4.67 18.63 14.91
C GLY A 17 -6.20 18.61 14.86
N ALA A 18 -6.81 19.11 13.79
CA ALA A 18 -8.28 19.02 13.60
C ALA A 18 -8.79 17.57 13.51
N TYR A 19 -7.89 16.63 13.19
CA TYR A 19 -8.16 15.19 13.08
C TYR A 19 -7.61 14.38 14.26
N GLY A 20 -7.20 15.05 15.34
CA GLY A 20 -6.69 14.42 16.56
C GLY A 20 -5.18 14.21 16.61
N PHE A 21 -4.42 14.77 15.67
CA PHE A 21 -2.96 14.60 15.58
C PHE A 21 -2.23 15.96 15.55
N PRO A 22 -2.30 16.77 16.62
CA PRO A 22 -1.72 18.13 16.65
C PRO A 22 -0.20 18.16 16.59
N GLU A 23 0.46 17.03 16.88
CA GLU A 23 1.89 16.86 16.79
C GLU A 23 2.38 16.66 15.35
N ARG A 24 1.49 16.30 14.42
CA ARG A 24 1.83 16.02 13.03
C ARG A 24 1.67 17.26 12.16
N GLY A 25 2.73 17.56 11.41
CA GLY A 25 2.76 18.68 10.47
C GLY A 25 3.34 18.30 9.12
N ILE A 26 3.83 19.31 8.40
CA ILE A 26 4.45 19.13 7.07
C ILE A 26 5.65 18.18 7.06
N ASP A 27 6.42 18.12 8.15
CA ASP A 27 7.60 17.24 8.25
C ASP A 27 7.20 15.74 8.29
N ASP A 28 5.98 15.44 8.74
CA ASP A 28 5.38 14.10 8.81
C ASP A 28 4.43 13.81 7.65
N SER A 29 4.48 14.65 6.61
CA SER A 29 3.53 14.60 5.50
C SER A 29 4.23 14.43 4.16
N THR A 30 3.57 13.71 3.24
CA THR A 30 4.03 13.53 1.86
C THR A 30 3.16 14.35 0.92
N LEU A 31 3.81 15.16 0.06
CA LEU A 31 3.15 15.96 -0.96
C LEU A 31 3.04 15.19 -2.28
N TRP A 32 1.85 15.17 -2.86
CA TRP A 32 1.58 14.55 -4.15
C TRP A 32 1.13 15.59 -5.16
N ILE A 33 1.81 15.67 -6.29
CA ILE A 33 1.47 16.54 -7.41
C ILE A 33 1.36 15.68 -8.66
N GLY A 34 0.27 15.80 -9.39
CA GLY A 34 0.12 15.06 -10.65
C GLY A 34 -0.81 15.76 -11.63
N THR A 35 -0.64 15.42 -12.91
CA THR A 35 -1.46 15.91 -14.01
C THR A 35 -2.75 15.11 -14.17
N LEU A 36 -3.63 15.56 -15.07
CA LEU A 36 -4.82 14.83 -15.48
C LEU A 36 -4.47 13.40 -15.94
N GLY A 37 -5.19 12.41 -15.42
CA GLY A 37 -5.05 11.00 -15.79
C GLY A 37 -3.89 10.27 -15.12
N ALA A 38 -2.99 10.97 -14.43
CA ALA A 38 -2.00 10.34 -13.57
C ALA A 38 -2.72 9.50 -12.51
N ASN A 39 -2.24 8.28 -12.29
CA ASN A 39 -2.89 7.34 -11.40
C ASN A 39 -1.88 6.54 -10.57
N THR A 40 -2.35 6.05 -9.44
CA THR A 40 -1.68 5.04 -8.63
C THR A 40 -2.47 3.73 -8.76
N PRO A 41 -1.82 2.64 -9.21
CA PRO A 41 -2.45 1.33 -9.34
C PRO A 41 -3.09 0.87 -8.03
N CYS A 42 -4.08 -0.04 -8.10
CA CYS A 42 -4.70 -0.58 -6.89
C CYS A 42 -3.67 -1.35 -6.05
N HIS A 43 -3.53 -0.97 -4.79
CA HIS A 43 -2.61 -1.59 -3.84
C HIS A 43 -3.12 -1.49 -2.41
N ILE A 44 -2.48 -2.22 -1.50
CA ILE A 44 -2.53 -1.99 -0.06
C ILE A 44 -1.18 -1.50 0.42
N ASP A 45 -1.21 -0.55 1.35
CA ASP A 45 -0.07 -0.22 2.19
C ASP A 45 -0.05 -1.15 3.40
N THR A 46 1.14 -1.67 3.72
CA THR A 46 1.35 -2.63 4.82
C THR A 46 1.46 -1.96 6.19
N TYR A 47 1.80 -0.67 6.23
CA TYR A 47 2.02 0.07 7.47
C TYR A 47 0.94 1.12 7.71
N GLY A 48 0.52 1.23 8.97
CA GLY A 48 -0.27 2.35 9.46
C GLY A 48 -1.63 2.54 8.79
N CYS A 49 -2.23 3.68 9.09
CA CYS A 49 -3.39 4.23 8.39
C CYS A 49 -3.00 5.53 7.70
N ASN A 50 -3.74 5.94 6.67
CA ASN A 50 -3.47 7.17 5.94
C ASN A 50 -4.56 8.23 6.20
N LEU A 51 -4.15 9.48 6.36
CA LEU A 51 -5.04 10.63 6.22
C LEU A 51 -4.60 11.43 5.00
N VAL A 52 -5.48 11.59 4.02
CA VAL A 52 -5.19 12.26 2.75
C VAL A 52 -6.07 13.48 2.61
N ALA A 53 -5.47 14.67 2.57
CA ALA A 53 -6.15 15.93 2.33
C ALA A 53 -5.97 16.38 0.87
N GLN A 54 -7.08 16.70 0.23
CA GLN A 54 -7.09 17.22 -1.13
C GLN A 54 -6.96 18.74 -1.11
N ILE A 55 -5.91 19.27 -1.73
CA ILE A 55 -5.59 20.72 -1.67
C ILE A 55 -6.02 21.43 -2.95
N MET A 56 -5.80 20.80 -4.10
CA MET A 56 -6.13 21.38 -5.41
C MET A 56 -6.55 20.29 -6.39
N GLY A 57 -7.50 20.63 -7.26
CA GLY A 57 -8.04 19.70 -8.24
C GLY A 57 -8.81 18.56 -7.58
N ARG A 58 -9.02 17.48 -8.33
CA ARG A 58 -9.87 16.36 -7.90
C ARG A 58 -9.17 15.02 -8.08
N LYS A 59 -9.35 14.13 -7.11
CA LYS A 59 -8.87 12.74 -7.18
C LYS A 59 -10.00 11.77 -6.94
N ARG A 60 -10.17 10.81 -7.85
CA ARG A 60 -11.07 9.67 -7.66
C ARG A 60 -10.33 8.56 -6.93
N TRP A 61 -10.91 8.09 -5.85
CA TRP A 61 -10.46 6.94 -5.09
C TRP A 61 -11.44 5.79 -5.26
N VAL A 62 -10.91 4.60 -5.53
CA VAL A 62 -11.66 3.34 -5.55
C VAL A 62 -11.07 2.47 -4.45
N LEU A 63 -11.84 2.20 -3.40
CA LEU A 63 -11.36 1.48 -2.22
C LEU A 63 -12.08 0.15 -2.01
N PHE A 64 -11.38 -0.83 -1.46
CA PHE A 64 -11.94 -2.12 -1.06
C PHE A 64 -11.45 -2.50 0.34
N PRO A 65 -12.33 -3.06 1.19
CA PRO A 65 -11.91 -3.51 2.51
C PRO A 65 -10.96 -4.70 2.42
N LYS A 66 -10.07 -4.84 3.41
CA LYS A 66 -9.13 -5.99 3.55
C LYS A 66 -9.82 -7.36 3.40
N SER A 67 -11.09 -7.49 3.81
CA SER A 67 -11.86 -8.73 3.68
C SER A 67 -12.07 -9.18 2.22
N GLN A 68 -11.84 -8.30 1.24
CA GLN A 68 -11.94 -8.60 -0.19
C GLN A 68 -10.60 -8.90 -0.87
N SER A 69 -9.48 -8.97 -0.14
CA SER A 69 -8.14 -9.23 -0.72
C SER A 69 -8.10 -10.45 -1.64
N SER A 70 -8.78 -11.54 -1.28
CA SER A 70 -8.82 -12.79 -2.07
C SER A 70 -9.52 -12.66 -3.43
N LEU A 71 -10.23 -11.55 -3.66
CA LEU A 71 -10.93 -11.23 -4.91
C LEU A 71 -10.11 -10.33 -5.83
N LEU A 72 -9.04 -9.71 -5.33
CA LEU A 72 -8.31 -8.63 -6.00
C LEU A 72 -7.01 -9.06 -6.67
N SER A 73 -6.69 -10.37 -6.71
CA SER A 73 -5.51 -10.90 -7.39
C SER A 73 -4.21 -10.19 -6.97
N SER A 74 -3.80 -10.37 -5.72
CA SER A 74 -2.60 -9.75 -5.15
C SER A 74 -1.31 -10.15 -5.87
N THR A 75 -0.37 -9.22 -5.96
CA THR A 75 0.97 -9.42 -6.53
C THR A 75 1.96 -8.50 -5.84
N ARG A 76 3.23 -8.92 -5.78
CA ARG A 76 4.35 -8.08 -5.33
C ARG A 76 5.15 -7.54 -6.51
N MET A 77 4.54 -7.48 -7.69
CA MET A 77 5.18 -7.04 -8.94
C MET A 77 4.53 -5.75 -9.48
N PRO A 78 5.33 -4.71 -9.82
CA PRO A 78 6.74 -4.59 -9.48
C PRO A 78 6.93 -4.51 -7.95
N TYR A 79 8.05 -5.01 -7.46
CA TYR A 79 8.36 -5.07 -6.04
C TYR A 79 8.64 -3.68 -5.51
N GLU A 80 7.87 -3.32 -4.50
CA GLU A 80 8.05 -2.12 -3.73
C GLU A 80 7.86 -2.46 -2.26
N GLU A 81 8.84 -2.09 -1.43
CA GLU A 81 8.70 -2.24 0.00
C GLU A 81 7.40 -1.56 0.45
N SER A 82 6.68 -2.21 1.34
CA SER A 82 5.47 -1.71 1.97
C SER A 82 4.20 -1.65 1.12
N SER A 83 4.27 -2.07 -0.15
CA SER A 83 3.12 -2.12 -1.06
C SER A 83 2.84 -3.53 -1.58
N ILE A 84 1.56 -3.92 -1.63
CA ILE A 84 1.09 -5.12 -2.34
C ILE A 84 0.05 -4.68 -3.36
N TYR A 85 0.32 -4.98 -4.62
CA TYR A 85 -0.47 -4.54 -5.76
C TYR A 85 -1.58 -5.53 -6.14
N SER A 86 -2.57 -5.03 -6.88
CA SER A 86 -3.58 -5.83 -7.55
C SER A 86 -3.23 -5.95 -9.03
N GLN A 87 -3.22 -7.17 -9.56
CA GLN A 87 -3.02 -7.43 -11.00
C GLN A 87 -4.22 -7.00 -11.85
N ALA A 88 -5.34 -6.64 -11.23
CA ALA A 88 -6.60 -6.39 -11.93
C ALA A 88 -6.59 -5.17 -12.85
N GLY A 89 -5.63 -4.24 -12.71
CA GLY A 89 -5.52 -3.08 -13.61
C GLY A 89 -6.55 -1.96 -13.33
N PHE A 90 -6.88 -1.73 -12.05
CA PHE A 90 -7.70 -0.59 -11.66
C PHE A 90 -7.07 0.76 -12.08
N PRO A 91 -7.88 1.79 -12.39
CA PRO A 91 -9.34 1.88 -12.20
C PRO A 91 -10.16 1.27 -13.36
N ARG A 92 -9.54 0.58 -14.31
CA ARG A 92 -10.20 0.04 -15.51
C ARG A 92 -9.96 -1.48 -15.64
N PRO A 93 -10.42 -2.28 -14.67
CA PRO A 93 -10.09 -3.70 -14.62
C PRO A 93 -10.83 -4.54 -15.67
N SER A 94 -10.24 -5.67 -16.06
CA SER A 94 -10.85 -6.65 -16.97
C SER A 94 -11.46 -7.83 -16.20
N LEU A 95 -12.79 -7.99 -16.28
CA LEU A 95 -13.47 -9.17 -15.75
C LEU A 95 -13.11 -10.46 -16.47
N LEU A 96 -12.68 -10.35 -17.74
CA LEU A 96 -12.28 -11.51 -18.54
C LEU A 96 -11.02 -12.16 -17.94
N SER A 97 -10.09 -11.34 -17.46
CA SER A 97 -8.86 -11.79 -16.80
C SER A 97 -9.05 -12.06 -15.30
N HIS A 98 -9.95 -11.31 -14.63
CA HIS A 98 -10.17 -11.40 -13.18
C HIS A 98 -11.66 -11.58 -12.84
N PRO A 99 -12.25 -12.76 -13.10
CA PRO A 99 -13.69 -12.98 -12.94
C PRO A 99 -14.18 -12.82 -11.50
N LYS A 100 -13.32 -13.03 -10.49
CA LYS A 100 -13.66 -12.87 -9.06
C LYS A 100 -14.06 -11.44 -8.70
N LEU A 101 -13.67 -10.43 -9.49
CA LEU A 101 -14.00 -9.04 -9.25
C LEU A 101 -15.50 -8.77 -9.24
N CYS A 102 -16.31 -9.59 -9.94
CA CYS A 102 -17.77 -9.44 -9.94
C CYS A 102 -18.39 -9.56 -8.53
N ARG A 103 -17.67 -10.16 -7.57
CA ARG A 103 -18.08 -10.32 -6.17
C ARG A 103 -17.60 -9.20 -5.26
N THR A 104 -16.81 -8.25 -5.77
CA THR A 104 -16.32 -7.12 -4.97
C THR A 104 -17.39 -6.05 -4.80
N THR A 105 -17.24 -5.26 -3.75
CA THR A 105 -18.11 -4.10 -3.48
C THR A 105 -17.25 -2.86 -3.23
N PRO A 106 -16.77 -2.19 -4.29
CA PRO A 106 -15.92 -1.01 -4.15
C PRO A 106 -16.64 0.16 -3.50
N TYR A 107 -15.91 0.93 -2.70
CA TYR A 107 -16.27 2.30 -2.31
C TYR A 107 -15.64 3.25 -3.31
N VAL A 108 -16.42 4.18 -3.86
CA VAL A 108 -15.89 5.17 -4.81
C VAL A 108 -16.18 6.56 -4.32
N VAL A 109 -15.14 7.34 -4.12
CA VAL A 109 -15.24 8.74 -3.69
C VAL A 109 -14.41 9.62 -4.60
N THR A 110 -14.88 10.84 -4.89
CA THR A 110 -14.06 11.86 -5.53
C THR A 110 -13.78 12.93 -4.50
N LEU A 111 -12.51 13.08 -4.13
CA LEU A 111 -12.09 14.14 -3.22
C LEU A 111 -12.02 15.46 -3.98
N GLU A 112 -12.72 16.47 -3.46
CA GLU A 112 -12.67 17.87 -3.84
C GLU A 112 -11.71 18.64 -2.91
N PRO A 113 -11.23 19.84 -3.31
CA PRO A 113 -10.41 20.66 -2.43
C PRO A 113 -11.08 20.93 -1.08
N GLY A 114 -10.39 20.60 0.01
CA GLY A 114 -10.89 20.69 1.38
C GLY A 114 -11.30 19.36 2.00
N ASP A 115 -11.53 18.32 1.19
CA ASP A 115 -11.87 16.99 1.68
C ASP A 115 -10.66 16.30 2.31
N VAL A 116 -10.93 15.51 3.34
CA VAL A 116 -9.95 14.61 3.96
C VAL A 116 -10.49 13.19 3.99
N LEU A 117 -9.72 12.27 3.41
CA LEU A 117 -10.01 10.84 3.37
C LEU A 117 -9.16 10.10 4.40
N PHE A 118 -9.81 9.33 5.26
CA PHE A 118 -9.15 8.32 6.08
C PHE A 118 -9.11 6.98 5.34
N VAL A 119 -7.92 6.44 5.13
CA VAL A 119 -7.69 5.11 4.55
C VAL A 119 -7.24 4.18 5.68
N PRO A 120 -8.08 3.22 6.11
CA PRO A 120 -7.70 2.29 7.15
C PRO A 120 -6.58 1.35 6.69
N LYS A 121 -5.80 0.84 7.64
CA LYS A 121 -4.76 -0.15 7.40
C LYS A 121 -5.27 -1.31 6.53
N HIS A 122 -4.48 -1.68 5.52
CA HIS A 122 -4.74 -2.78 4.58
C HIS A 122 -6.02 -2.62 3.73
N TRP A 123 -6.56 -1.41 3.59
CA TRP A 123 -7.59 -1.14 2.58
C TRP A 123 -6.96 -0.99 1.21
N TRP A 124 -7.46 -1.78 0.26
CA TRP A 124 -7.05 -1.67 -1.13
C TRP A 124 -7.54 -0.36 -1.68
N HIS A 125 -6.71 0.34 -2.45
CA HIS A 125 -7.14 1.58 -3.06
C HIS A 125 -6.41 1.86 -4.38
N SER A 126 -7.14 2.39 -5.35
CA SER A 126 -6.61 2.98 -6.58
C SER A 126 -7.01 4.43 -6.65
N VAL A 127 -6.11 5.27 -7.17
CA VAL A 127 -6.28 6.72 -7.21
C VAL A 127 -6.08 7.22 -8.63
N GLU A 128 -6.99 8.05 -9.12
CA GLU A 128 -6.90 8.70 -10.45
C GLU A 128 -7.11 10.21 -10.33
N ASN A 129 -6.18 10.99 -10.86
CA ASN A 129 -6.30 12.43 -10.95
C ASN A 129 -7.30 12.81 -12.05
N LEU A 130 -8.38 13.49 -11.69
CA LEU A 130 -9.39 13.97 -12.65
C LEU A 130 -9.05 15.35 -13.22
N ASN A 131 -8.05 16.02 -12.65
CA ASN A 131 -7.48 17.30 -13.09
C ASN A 131 -6.00 17.34 -12.72
N PHE A 132 -5.31 18.44 -13.04
CA PHE A 132 -4.10 18.77 -12.29
C PHE A 132 -4.45 18.82 -10.80
N SER A 133 -3.70 18.09 -9.97
CA SER A 133 -4.06 17.88 -8.58
C SER A 133 -2.86 17.96 -7.65
N ILE A 134 -3.11 18.56 -6.49
CA ILE A 134 -2.21 18.59 -5.35
C ILE A 134 -2.95 17.99 -4.16
N SER A 135 -2.35 16.98 -3.53
CA SER A 135 -2.84 16.42 -2.26
C SER A 135 -1.67 16.26 -1.29
N ILE A 136 -1.97 16.19 -0.01
CA ILE A 136 -1.00 15.91 1.03
C ILE A 136 -1.53 14.79 1.91
N ASN A 137 -0.66 13.91 2.38
CA ASN A 137 -1.07 12.87 3.31
C ASN A 137 -0.11 12.74 4.49
N THR A 138 -0.60 12.17 5.60
CA THR A 138 0.24 11.74 6.72
C THR A 138 -0.09 10.29 7.09
N TRP A 139 0.96 9.55 7.45
CA TRP A 139 0.87 8.15 7.87
C TRP A 139 0.80 8.04 9.38
N LEU A 140 -0.29 7.45 9.88
CA LEU A 140 -0.53 7.18 11.29
C LEU A 140 -0.02 5.79 11.64
N GLU A 141 1.10 5.72 12.35
CA GLU A 141 1.69 4.46 12.77
C GLU A 141 0.82 3.74 13.80
N LEU A 142 0.80 2.41 13.72
CA LEU A 142 0.09 1.52 14.62
C LEU A 142 1.07 0.59 15.35
N PRO A 143 0.76 0.14 16.58
CA PRO A 143 1.61 -0.84 17.28
C PRO A 143 1.85 -2.12 16.48
N SER A 144 0.85 -2.55 15.69
CA SER A 144 0.97 -3.72 14.80
C SER A 144 1.99 -3.55 13.66
N ASP A 145 2.47 -2.33 13.40
CA ASP A 145 3.41 -2.09 12.29
C ASP A 145 4.79 -2.69 12.56
N GLU A 146 5.17 -2.89 13.82
CA GLU A 146 6.44 -3.58 14.13
C GLU A 146 6.43 -5.02 13.64
N GLU A 147 5.30 -5.72 13.74
CA GLU A 147 5.18 -7.06 13.16
C GLU A 147 5.24 -7.02 11.62
N GLU A 148 4.60 -6.03 11.01
CA GLU A 148 4.65 -5.86 9.55
C GLU A 148 6.07 -5.55 9.08
N ARG A 149 6.86 -4.79 9.86
CA ARG A 149 8.26 -4.52 9.53
C ARG A 149 9.10 -5.78 9.52
N VAL A 150 8.80 -6.74 10.40
CA VAL A 150 9.44 -8.06 10.37
C VAL A 150 9.01 -8.82 9.11
N ARG A 151 7.71 -8.82 8.77
CA ARG A 151 7.21 -9.46 7.54
C ARG A 151 7.85 -8.88 6.28
N GLU A 152 7.89 -7.55 6.16
CA GLU A 152 8.53 -6.87 5.02
C GLU A 152 10.04 -7.13 4.96
N ALA A 153 10.72 -7.25 6.10
CA ALA A 153 12.14 -7.62 6.10
C ALA A 153 12.38 -9.06 5.64
N ILE A 154 11.49 -10.00 5.99
CA ILE A 154 11.51 -11.38 5.47
C ILE A 154 11.32 -11.35 3.95
N VAL A 155 10.31 -10.63 3.47
CA VAL A 155 10.03 -10.46 2.04
C VAL A 155 11.23 -9.85 1.30
N MET A 156 11.79 -8.75 1.80
CA MET A 156 12.96 -8.10 1.22
C MET A 156 14.15 -9.05 1.14
N TYR A 157 14.40 -9.83 2.20
CA TYR A 157 15.47 -10.82 2.23
C TYR A 157 15.27 -11.93 1.18
N GLN A 158 14.04 -12.44 1.04
CA GLN A 158 13.70 -13.45 0.03
C GLN A 158 13.86 -12.91 -1.38
N VAL A 159 13.32 -11.71 -1.66
CA VAL A 159 13.43 -11.04 -2.96
C VAL A 159 14.91 -10.81 -3.31
N ASN A 160 15.69 -10.26 -2.39
CA ASN A 160 17.13 -10.08 -2.55
C ASN A 160 17.83 -11.41 -2.85
N SER A 161 17.51 -12.48 -2.10
CA SER A 161 18.11 -13.81 -2.25
C SER A 161 17.80 -14.43 -3.61
N LEU A 162 16.54 -14.34 -4.07
CA LEU A 162 16.10 -14.86 -5.37
C LEU A 162 16.72 -14.10 -6.54
N CYS A 163 17.03 -12.82 -6.35
CA CYS A 163 17.67 -11.99 -7.37
C CYS A 163 19.21 -12.04 -7.34
N GLN A 164 19.84 -12.76 -6.39
CA GLN A 164 21.30 -12.91 -6.37
C GLN A 164 21.80 -13.55 -7.67
N GLY A 165 22.69 -12.85 -8.37
CA GLY A 165 23.24 -13.31 -9.65
C GLY A 165 22.41 -12.95 -10.88
N VAL A 166 21.30 -12.21 -10.72
CA VAL A 166 20.58 -11.62 -11.86
C VAL A 166 21.34 -10.37 -12.32
N HIS A 167 21.87 -10.42 -13.55
CA HIS A 167 22.64 -9.31 -14.14
C HIS A 167 21.92 -8.58 -15.28
N SER A 168 20.77 -9.09 -15.72
CA SER A 168 19.97 -8.45 -16.75
C SER A 168 19.21 -7.26 -16.16
N LEU A 169 19.52 -6.05 -16.63
CA LEU A 169 18.82 -4.83 -16.21
C LEU A 169 17.34 -4.86 -16.60
N ASP A 170 17.01 -5.41 -17.77
CA ASP A 170 15.63 -5.54 -18.23
C ASP A 170 14.83 -6.44 -17.28
N LEU A 171 15.44 -7.53 -16.81
CA LEU A 171 14.82 -8.42 -15.83
C LEU A 171 14.63 -7.71 -14.48
N ILE A 172 15.64 -6.99 -13.98
CA ILE A 172 15.54 -6.20 -12.73
C ILE A 172 14.42 -5.16 -12.84
N HIS A 173 14.37 -4.40 -13.93
CA HIS A 173 13.32 -3.39 -14.15
C HIS A 173 11.93 -4.00 -14.34
N SER A 174 11.83 -5.26 -14.75
CA SER A 174 10.55 -5.98 -14.80
C SER A 174 10.07 -6.49 -13.44
N VAL A 175 10.99 -6.63 -12.48
CA VAL A 175 10.72 -7.18 -11.14
C VAL A 175 10.55 -6.09 -10.10
N PHE A 176 11.31 -5.00 -10.17
CA PHE A 176 11.36 -3.97 -9.13
C PHE A 176 10.71 -2.66 -9.55
N ASN A 177 10.10 -1.97 -8.59
CA ASN A 177 9.80 -0.56 -8.76
C ASN A 177 11.13 0.18 -8.99
N PRO A 178 11.19 1.20 -9.88
CA PRO A 178 12.42 1.95 -10.12
C PRO A 178 13.14 2.44 -8.85
N ASN A 179 12.36 2.76 -7.81
CA ASN A 179 12.88 3.23 -6.52
C ASN A 179 13.43 2.11 -5.60
N MET A 180 13.38 0.85 -6.04
CA MET A 180 13.68 -0.34 -5.24
C MET A 180 14.68 -1.28 -5.92
N THR A 181 15.30 -0.82 -7.02
CA THR A 181 16.26 -1.59 -7.81
C THR A 181 17.56 -1.87 -7.06
N ASP A 182 17.88 -1.07 -6.05
CA ASP A 182 19.01 -1.26 -5.14
C ASP A 182 18.93 -2.59 -4.37
N ILE A 183 17.72 -3.08 -4.09
CA ILE A 183 17.50 -4.36 -3.40
C ILE A 183 18.02 -5.53 -4.25
N ALA A 184 17.97 -5.42 -5.58
CA ALA A 184 18.49 -6.45 -6.48
C ALA A 184 20.02 -6.56 -6.43
N VAL A 185 20.73 -5.47 -6.14
CA VAL A 185 22.20 -5.41 -6.12
C VAL A 185 22.79 -5.41 -4.72
N MET A 186 21.96 -5.29 -3.68
CA MET A 186 22.36 -5.39 -2.28
C MET A 186 22.99 -6.76 -2.00
N GLY A 187 24.13 -6.75 -1.29
CA GLY A 187 24.82 -7.99 -0.92
C GLY A 187 24.07 -8.77 0.17
N PRO A 188 24.18 -10.12 0.18
CA PRO A 188 23.40 -10.97 1.09
C PRO A 188 23.66 -10.67 2.57
N THR A 189 24.89 -10.31 2.94
CA THR A 189 25.24 -9.91 4.31
C THR A 189 24.50 -8.63 4.75
N GLN A 190 24.31 -7.69 3.83
CA GLN A 190 23.58 -6.45 4.11
C GLN A 190 22.08 -6.73 4.27
N ALA A 191 21.50 -7.54 3.40
CA ALA A 191 20.12 -7.97 3.52
C ALA A 191 19.86 -8.73 4.82
N LEU A 192 20.78 -9.65 5.19
CA LEU A 192 20.71 -10.38 6.45
C LEU A 192 20.81 -9.45 7.66
N LYS A 193 21.65 -8.40 7.59
CA LYS A 193 21.75 -7.41 8.66
C LYS A 193 20.42 -6.68 8.88
N ILE A 194 19.76 -6.23 7.81
CA ILE A 194 18.44 -5.58 7.90
C ILE A 194 17.41 -6.53 8.52
N LEU A 195 17.34 -7.78 8.05
CA LEU A 195 16.45 -8.79 8.63
C LEU A 195 16.73 -9.00 10.12
N SER A 196 18.00 -9.17 10.48
CA SER A 196 18.44 -9.35 11.87
C SER A 196 18.03 -8.17 12.74
N GLU A 197 18.26 -6.94 12.29
CA GLU A 197 17.88 -5.72 13.01
C GLU A 197 16.37 -5.65 13.26
N ARG A 198 15.53 -6.04 12.29
CA ARG A 198 14.07 -6.04 12.48
C ARG A 198 13.60 -7.14 13.42
N VAL A 199 14.16 -8.33 13.30
CA VAL A 199 13.78 -9.49 14.10
C VAL A 199 14.21 -9.33 15.57
N PHE A 200 15.45 -8.91 15.80
CA PHE A 200 16.02 -8.82 17.15
C PHE A 200 15.87 -7.43 17.78
N GLY A 201 15.63 -6.38 16.98
CA GLY A 201 15.45 -5.00 17.46
C GLY A 201 14.16 -4.76 18.25
N CYS A 202 13.18 -5.66 18.18
CA CYS A 202 11.89 -5.54 18.89
C CYS A 202 11.92 -5.91 20.38
N ASN A 203 13.06 -5.78 21.07
CA ASN A 203 13.15 -5.83 22.54
C ASN A 203 13.80 -4.59 23.18
N HIS A 204 14.26 -3.61 22.41
CA HIS A 204 14.81 -2.36 22.94
C HIS A 204 14.07 -1.16 22.34
N SER A 205 12.86 -0.94 22.84
CA SER A 205 12.31 0.41 22.82
C SER A 205 13.28 1.33 23.57
N LYS A 206 13.73 2.39 22.87
CA LYS A 206 14.58 3.51 23.31
C LYS A 206 16.07 3.29 23.03
N GLU A 207 16.65 4.24 22.30
CA GLU A 207 18.07 4.34 21.89
C GLU A 207 18.46 3.50 20.66
N TYR A 208 18.15 3.96 19.45
CA TYR A 208 19.09 4.00 18.30
C TYR A 208 18.45 4.67 17.07
N ASN A 209 17.84 5.85 17.25
CA ASN A 209 17.54 6.73 16.11
C ASN A 209 18.74 7.65 15.89
N ASN A 210 19.71 7.18 15.09
CA ASN A 210 20.60 7.99 14.24
C ASN A 210 21.70 7.10 13.65
N LYS A 211 21.51 6.60 12.42
CA LYS A 211 22.42 6.81 11.26
C LYS A 211 22.03 5.93 10.06
N GLU A 212 21.89 6.62 8.93
CA GLU A 212 22.14 6.16 7.56
C GLU A 212 21.24 5.06 6.96
N GLY A 213 20.11 5.51 6.41
CA GLY A 213 19.85 5.44 4.97
C GLY A 213 19.41 4.10 4.38
N TYR A 214 18.10 3.86 4.37
CA TYR A 214 17.30 3.55 3.18
C TYR A 214 15.87 4.07 3.45
N GLY A 215 15.21 4.59 2.42
CA GLY A 215 14.12 5.59 2.49
C GLY A 215 12.99 5.33 3.50
N ILE A 216 13.07 5.95 4.67
CA ILE A 216 11.93 6.21 5.56
C ILE A 216 12.06 7.64 6.07
N ALA A 217 10.98 8.41 5.94
CA ALA A 217 10.89 9.80 6.38
C ALA A 217 11.41 9.98 7.82
N LYS A 218 12.22 11.03 8.01
CA LYS A 218 12.83 11.41 9.27
C LYS A 218 11.77 11.79 10.31
N LYS A 219 11.68 11.07 11.44
CA LYS A 219 10.98 11.55 12.64
C LYS A 219 11.83 12.54 13.42
N ALA A 220 11.26 13.72 13.70
CA ALA A 220 11.78 14.65 14.70
C ALA A 220 11.35 14.19 16.11
N ASN A 221 12.34 14.01 17.00
CA ASN A 221 12.15 13.80 18.44
C ASN A 221 11.50 15.03 19.08
N LEU A 222 10.58 14.85 20.01
CA LEU A 222 10.43 15.71 21.20
C LEU A 222 9.76 14.94 22.35
N LYS A 223 10.47 14.88 23.47
CA LYS A 223 9.97 14.44 24.78
C LYS A 223 8.94 15.46 25.29
N THR A 224 7.84 15.00 25.86
CA THR A 224 7.25 15.60 27.08
C THR A 224 6.21 14.66 27.68
N GLU A 225 6.31 14.51 29.00
CA GLU A 225 5.34 13.80 29.83
C GLU A 225 4.01 14.56 29.86
N SER A 226 2.88 13.87 29.73
CA SER A 226 1.70 14.10 30.57
C SER A 226 0.60 13.08 30.29
N ASN A 227 -0.09 12.75 31.36
CA ASN A 227 -1.16 11.76 31.47
C ASN A 227 -2.24 11.91 30.39
N ILE A 228 -2.41 10.88 29.54
CA ILE A 228 -3.60 10.70 28.73
C ILE A 228 -4.24 9.38 29.12
N THR A 229 -5.44 9.48 29.68
CA THR A 229 -6.31 8.36 29.97
C THR A 229 -6.66 7.65 28.66
N MET A 230 -6.16 6.43 28.52
CA MET A 230 -6.43 5.56 27.37
C MET A 230 -7.93 5.29 27.28
N ALA A 231 -8.57 5.78 26.21
CA ALA A 231 -9.86 5.27 25.81
C ALA A 231 -9.69 3.79 25.41
N HIS A 232 -10.65 3.00 25.88
CA HIS A 232 -10.71 1.55 25.88
C HIS A 232 -10.23 0.87 24.57
N PRO A 233 -9.45 -0.22 24.64
CA PRO A 233 -9.00 -0.94 23.44
C PRO A 233 -10.19 -1.64 22.77
N LEU A 234 -10.42 -1.35 21.49
CA LEU A 234 -11.30 -2.12 20.63
C LEU A 234 -10.59 -3.44 20.28
N VAL A 235 -10.64 -4.39 21.21
CA VAL A 235 -10.33 -5.80 20.95
C VAL A 235 -11.61 -6.45 20.43
N GLY A 236 -11.60 -6.84 19.16
CA GLY A 236 -12.65 -7.68 18.59
C GLY A 236 -12.67 -7.64 17.06
N ASP A 237 -12.29 -8.77 16.44
CA ASP A 237 -12.43 -9.07 15.00
C ASP A 237 -13.90 -9.22 14.57
N LYS A 238 -14.72 -8.20 14.83
CA LYS A 238 -16.05 -7.99 14.27
C LYS A 238 -16.25 -6.49 14.06
N VAL A 239 -15.81 -5.99 12.91
CA VAL A 239 -16.28 -4.69 12.43
C VAL A 239 -17.73 -4.91 12.00
N GLU A 240 -18.67 -4.64 12.90
CA GLU A 240 -20.06 -4.42 12.49
C GLU A 240 -20.06 -3.26 11.48
N PRO A 241 -20.87 -3.34 10.40
CA PRO A 241 -20.98 -2.22 9.47
C PRO A 241 -21.41 -0.99 10.28
N MET A 242 -20.67 0.11 10.12
CA MET A 242 -20.82 1.37 10.85
C MET A 242 -22.14 2.11 10.53
N ASN A 243 -23.18 1.38 10.13
CA ASN A 243 -24.52 1.87 9.81
C ASN A 243 -25.30 2.36 11.05
N GLN A 244 -24.71 2.30 12.25
CA GLN A 244 -25.35 2.75 13.51
C GLN A 244 -24.49 3.71 14.35
N ALA A 245 -23.37 4.20 13.84
CA ALA A 245 -22.71 5.34 14.47
C ALA A 245 -23.55 6.60 14.15
N GLY A 246 -24.07 7.27 15.19
CA GLY A 246 -24.76 8.56 15.03
C GLY A 246 -23.94 9.52 14.16
N SER A 247 -24.63 10.35 13.37
CA SER A 247 -23.99 11.24 12.40
C SER A 247 -22.88 12.07 13.06
N ILE A 248 -21.63 11.83 12.68
CA ILE A 248 -20.52 12.71 13.06
C ILE A 248 -20.60 13.93 12.13
N PRO A 249 -20.76 15.15 12.65
CA PRO A 249 -20.82 16.35 11.82
C PRO A 249 -19.59 16.45 10.90
N GLY A 250 -19.82 16.62 9.60
CA GLY A 250 -18.76 16.71 8.59
C GLY A 250 -18.20 15.37 8.10
N MET A 251 -18.68 14.23 8.61
CA MET A 251 -18.31 12.91 8.10
C MET A 251 -19.33 12.40 7.09
N GLU A 252 -18.91 12.22 5.84
CA GLU A 252 -19.71 11.56 4.81
C GLU A 252 -19.50 10.05 4.83
N ILE A 253 -20.58 9.29 4.89
CA ILE A 253 -20.54 7.83 4.69
C ILE A 253 -20.77 7.56 3.21
N VAL A 254 -19.71 7.17 2.51
CA VAL A 254 -19.77 6.78 1.11
C VAL A 254 -20.33 5.35 1.01
N PRO A 255 -21.45 5.11 0.29
CA PRO A 255 -21.98 3.77 0.12
C PRO A 255 -21.08 2.94 -0.80
N CYS A 256 -21.01 1.62 -0.55
CA CYS A 256 -20.38 0.71 -1.49
C CYS A 256 -21.24 0.53 -2.75
N LEU A 257 -20.59 0.32 -3.89
CA LEU A 257 -21.21 -0.02 -5.16
C LEU A 257 -21.13 -1.54 -5.37
N SER A 258 -22.05 -2.08 -6.19
CA SER A 258 -21.75 -3.36 -6.84
C SER A 258 -20.64 -3.15 -7.87
N PHE A 259 -19.88 -4.20 -8.16
CA PHE A 259 -18.87 -4.12 -9.21
C PHE A 259 -19.46 -3.76 -10.59
N SER A 260 -20.69 -4.19 -10.89
CA SER A 260 -21.38 -3.81 -12.14
C SER A 260 -21.66 -2.31 -12.24
N HIS A 261 -22.14 -1.68 -11.17
CA HIS A 261 -22.34 -0.24 -11.12
C HIS A 261 -21.01 0.52 -11.23
N TYR A 262 -19.96 0.01 -10.58
CA TYR A 262 -18.61 0.55 -10.73
C TYR A 262 -18.14 0.54 -12.20
N MET A 263 -18.31 -0.57 -12.91
CA MET A 263 -17.93 -0.68 -14.33
C MET A 263 -18.74 0.27 -15.22
N GLN A 264 -20.05 0.44 -14.96
CA GLN A 264 -20.85 1.43 -15.67
C GLN A 264 -20.35 2.85 -15.43
N MET A 265 -19.96 3.18 -14.20
CA MET A 265 -19.42 4.50 -13.88
C MET A 265 -18.06 4.76 -14.57
N VAL A 266 -17.20 3.76 -14.66
CA VAL A 266 -15.87 3.90 -15.27
C VAL A 266 -15.92 3.94 -16.80
N TYR A 267 -16.78 3.14 -17.43
CA TYR A 267 -16.84 2.98 -18.89
C TYR A 267 -18.03 3.70 -19.56
N GLY A 268 -18.95 4.29 -18.78
CA GLY A 268 -20.21 4.86 -19.27
C GLY A 268 -21.14 3.81 -19.88
N ASP A 269 -21.95 4.20 -20.88
CA ASP A 269 -22.89 3.33 -21.60
C ASP A 269 -22.24 2.12 -22.30
N LYS A 270 -20.90 2.10 -22.43
CA LYS A 270 -20.14 0.95 -22.95
C LYS A 270 -20.00 -0.19 -21.93
N GLY A 271 -20.32 0.05 -20.65
CA GLY A 271 -20.21 -0.94 -19.57
C GLY A 271 -21.24 -2.07 -19.63
N GLU A 272 -22.41 -1.86 -20.23
CA GLU A 272 -23.44 -2.91 -20.37
C GLU A 272 -23.02 -4.05 -21.32
N MET A 273 -22.20 -3.77 -22.34
CA MET A 273 -21.73 -4.78 -23.28
C MET A 273 -20.84 -5.84 -22.63
N VAL A 274 -20.13 -5.50 -21.55
CA VAL A 274 -19.24 -6.43 -20.85
C VAL A 274 -20.05 -7.49 -20.09
N HIS A 275 -21.21 -7.12 -19.55
CA HIS A 275 -22.04 -8.05 -18.77
C HIS A 275 -22.79 -9.08 -19.63
N LYS A 276 -23.15 -8.72 -20.87
CA LYS A 276 -23.81 -9.63 -21.83
C LYS A 276 -22.86 -10.63 -22.48
N ASN A 277 -21.56 -10.31 -22.56
CA ASN A 277 -20.57 -11.16 -23.23
C ASN A 277 -19.81 -12.10 -22.29
N ILE A 278 -20.05 -12.07 -20.97
CA ILE A 278 -19.36 -12.97 -20.02
C ILE A 278 -20.05 -14.35 -19.92
N SER A 279 -21.28 -14.51 -20.42
CA SER A 279 -21.94 -15.84 -20.46
C SER A 279 -21.39 -16.77 -21.55
N CYS A 280 -20.57 -16.27 -22.46
CA CYS A 280 -19.87 -17.04 -23.48
C CYS A 280 -18.49 -16.44 -23.64
N LEU A 281 -17.44 -17.09 -23.15
CA LEU A 281 -16.09 -17.11 -23.76
C LEU A 281 -15.15 -17.92 -22.86
N SER A 282 -15.04 -19.21 -23.19
CA SER A 282 -13.90 -20.04 -22.90
C SER A 282 -12.80 -19.80 -23.95
N ALA A 283 -11.58 -19.61 -23.48
CA ALA A 283 -10.31 -19.81 -24.18
C ALA A 283 -10.03 -18.98 -25.46
N SER A 284 -9.10 -18.03 -25.34
CA SER A 284 -8.01 -17.86 -26.32
C SER A 284 -6.89 -17.02 -25.71
N GLN A 285 -5.71 -17.63 -25.55
CA GLN A 285 -4.45 -16.95 -25.24
C GLN A 285 -3.76 -16.64 -26.57
N ASN A 286 -3.34 -15.39 -26.79
CA ASN A 286 -2.39 -15.03 -27.83
C ASN A 286 -1.01 -14.83 -27.20
N LYS A 287 -0.03 -15.56 -27.72
CA LYS A 287 1.39 -15.43 -27.41
C LYS A 287 2.03 -14.44 -28.39
N GLU A 288 2.77 -13.47 -27.88
CA GLU A 288 3.78 -12.74 -28.64
C GLU A 288 5.14 -13.43 -28.45
N ALA A 289 5.94 -13.45 -29.52
CA ALA A 289 7.20 -14.15 -29.59
C ALA A 289 8.33 -13.28 -29.03
N GLU A 290 8.74 -13.56 -27.79
CA GLU A 290 10.03 -13.15 -27.24
C GLU A 290 11.00 -14.33 -27.28
N SER A 291 12.31 -14.06 -27.29
CA SER A 291 13.36 -15.10 -27.31
C SER A 291 13.13 -16.13 -26.19
N GLU A 292 12.94 -17.38 -26.58
CA GLU A 292 12.42 -18.46 -25.73
C GLU A 292 13.31 -18.82 -24.52
N SER A 293 14.61 -18.48 -24.52
CA SER A 293 15.53 -18.84 -23.43
C SER A 293 15.55 -17.85 -22.26
N ASP A 294 15.44 -16.55 -22.55
CA ASP A 294 15.52 -15.51 -21.52
C ASP A 294 14.13 -15.21 -20.91
N SER A 295 13.07 -15.32 -21.73
CA SER A 295 11.68 -15.16 -21.29
C SER A 295 11.23 -16.22 -20.30
N VAL A 296 11.66 -17.48 -20.46
CA VAL A 296 11.34 -18.58 -19.54
C VAL A 296 11.96 -18.35 -18.16
N ASN A 297 13.20 -17.84 -18.09
CA ASN A 297 13.86 -17.51 -16.82
C ASN A 297 13.18 -16.33 -16.10
N CYS A 298 12.69 -15.35 -16.86
CA CYS A 298 11.99 -14.17 -16.34
C CYS A 298 10.68 -14.53 -15.63
N GLU A 299 9.81 -15.29 -16.32
CA GLU A 299 8.52 -15.67 -15.75
C GLU A 299 8.65 -16.66 -14.59
N GLN A 300 9.66 -17.52 -14.62
CA GLN A 300 10.00 -18.38 -13.47
C GLN A 300 10.44 -17.56 -12.25
N LEU A 301 11.30 -16.56 -12.43
CA LEU A 301 11.75 -15.70 -11.33
C LEU A 301 10.57 -14.93 -10.71
N LYS A 302 9.73 -14.29 -11.54
CA LYS A 302 8.54 -13.57 -11.07
C LYS A 302 7.56 -14.49 -10.34
N LEU A 303 7.36 -15.71 -10.83
CA LEU A 303 6.54 -16.72 -10.17
C LEU A 303 7.12 -17.06 -8.78
N LEU A 304 8.41 -17.36 -8.70
CA LEU A 304 9.08 -17.67 -7.43
C LEU A 304 8.96 -16.51 -6.45
N ILE A 305 9.22 -15.28 -6.89
CA ILE A 305 9.07 -14.11 -6.02
C ILE A 305 7.63 -14.00 -5.52
N ASN A 306 6.62 -14.06 -6.39
CA ASN A 306 5.21 -14.00 -5.96
C ASN A 306 4.84 -15.12 -4.98
N VAL A 307 5.37 -16.34 -5.15
CA VAL A 307 5.13 -17.45 -4.24
C VAL A 307 5.79 -17.21 -2.88
N PHE A 308 7.08 -16.87 -2.85
CA PHE A 308 7.82 -16.72 -1.59
C PHE A 308 7.37 -15.49 -0.80
N THR A 309 6.89 -14.46 -1.50
CA THR A 309 6.38 -13.22 -0.90
C THR A 309 4.87 -13.22 -0.66
N ASP A 310 4.19 -14.35 -0.92
CA ASP A 310 2.78 -14.52 -0.56
C ASP A 310 2.61 -14.38 0.96
N PRO A 311 1.62 -13.61 1.43
CA PRO A 311 1.42 -13.38 2.87
C PRO A 311 1.35 -14.67 3.70
N GLN A 312 0.76 -15.75 3.17
CA GLN A 312 0.66 -17.02 3.90
C GLN A 312 2.03 -17.68 4.09
N VAL A 313 2.91 -17.58 3.09
CA VAL A 313 4.27 -18.13 3.19
C VAL A 313 5.09 -17.31 4.18
N VAL A 314 4.98 -15.99 4.13
CA VAL A 314 5.67 -15.07 5.05
C VAL A 314 5.21 -15.31 6.49
N ASP A 315 3.90 -15.52 6.72
CA ASP A 315 3.35 -15.80 8.04
C ASP A 315 3.86 -17.13 8.63
N VAL A 316 4.03 -18.17 7.81
CA VAL A 316 4.64 -19.44 8.24
C VAL A 316 6.08 -19.22 8.68
N ILE A 317 6.88 -18.49 7.89
CA ILE A 317 8.28 -18.21 8.22
C ILE A 317 8.38 -17.43 9.52
N LYS A 318 7.57 -16.38 9.66
CA LYS A 318 7.52 -15.57 10.90
C LYS A 318 7.14 -16.42 12.11
N THR A 319 6.12 -17.27 11.98
CA THR A 319 5.68 -18.15 13.08
C THR A 319 6.79 -19.07 13.55
N VAL A 320 7.46 -19.76 12.62
CA VAL A 320 8.59 -20.64 12.94
C VAL A 320 9.75 -19.85 13.57
N LEU A 321 10.02 -18.64 13.07
CA LEU A 321 11.03 -17.76 13.62
C LEU A 321 10.72 -17.39 15.08
N ASP A 322 9.49 -16.97 15.37
CA ASP A 322 9.06 -16.59 16.72
C ASP A 322 9.15 -17.76 17.71
N GLU A 323 8.77 -18.97 17.28
CA GLU A 323 8.90 -20.20 18.08
C GLU A 323 10.38 -20.49 18.42
N LYS A 324 11.28 -20.38 17.43
CA LYS A 324 12.72 -20.62 17.64
C LYS A 324 13.35 -19.54 18.53
N LEU A 325 12.96 -18.28 18.36
CA LEU A 325 13.45 -17.18 19.20
C LEU A 325 13.02 -17.34 20.66
N SER A 326 11.79 -17.81 20.89
CA SER A 326 11.29 -18.08 22.23
C SER A 326 12.12 -19.17 22.91
N SER A 327 12.43 -20.26 22.19
CA SER A 327 13.26 -21.35 22.71
C SER A 327 14.72 -20.99 23.03
N LEU A 328 15.22 -19.85 22.52
CA LEU A 328 16.57 -19.36 22.83
C LEU A 328 16.61 -18.44 24.07
N ARG A 329 15.44 -18.01 24.55
CA ARG A 329 15.30 -17.11 25.72
C ARG A 329 15.00 -17.87 27.02
N ASP A 330 14.61 -19.14 26.91
CA ASP A 330 14.40 -20.09 28.01
C ASP A 330 15.69 -20.88 28.32
#